data_AF-A0A348PC64-F1
#
_entry.id   AF-A0A348PC64-F1
#
_cell.length_a   1.000
_cell.length_b   1.000
_cell.length_c   1.000
_cell.angle_alpha   90.00
_cell.angle_beta   90.00
_cell.angle_gamma   90.00
#
_symmetry.space_group_name_H-M   'P 1'
#
loop_
_entity.id
_entity.type
_entity.pdbx_description
1 polymer ?
#
loop_
_entity_poly.entity_id
_entity_poly.type
_entity_poly.pdbx_seq_one_letter_code
_entity_poly.pdbx_strand_id
1 'polypeptide(L)'
;MKTATNTLALTAAIGASMIGSVAGAAEVLVSSDITVSTTWTKNNVYNLQGARYLTNGATLTIEAGTIIASDLGGSLAVTRGARLNCVGNAQEPIIFTSKVDYATWNATNPRGQWRATANEWGNLTICGNAYIGKYGQGAVATNTAAPNAGNYANMEGLVSSGTPGDTRTFYGGGNDNDSSGALRFVSLRYGGKVVGLGNELNGLSLGGIGRDTVIDHIEIMNNVDDGIEIWGGTVNLKYFSIWNIGDDSFDLDQGWRGQGQFGLIVSGYSVPGAPSGSGFCDSAIEVDGAEKSDAQPVTTVALYN
;
A
#
# COMPACT_ATOMS: atom_id res chain seq x y z
N MET A 1 -63.53 -61.75 18.25
CA MET A 1 -63.00 -60.84 17.23
C MET A 1 -62.71 -59.50 17.90
N LYS A 2 -61.43 -59.18 18.14
CA LYS A 2 -61.00 -57.90 18.73
C LYS A 2 -60.82 -56.90 17.59
N THR A 3 -61.58 -55.81 17.61
CA THR A 3 -61.42 -54.65 16.74
C THR A 3 -60.29 -53.76 17.30
N ALA A 4 -59.27 -53.53 16.50
CA ALA A 4 -58.17 -52.62 16.82
C ALA A 4 -58.42 -51.26 16.14
N THR A 5 -58.43 -50.20 16.94
CA THR A 5 -58.53 -48.80 16.49
C THR A 5 -57.11 -48.29 16.23
N ASN A 6 -56.79 -47.97 14.97
CA ASN A 6 -55.53 -47.32 14.60
C ASN A 6 -55.67 -45.80 14.80
N THR A 7 -54.98 -45.26 15.79
CA THR A 7 -54.82 -43.82 15.97
C THR A 7 -53.64 -43.35 15.11
N LEU A 8 -53.91 -42.60 14.03
CA LEU A 8 -52.87 -41.87 13.30
C LEU A 8 -52.44 -40.66 14.13
N ALA A 9 -51.18 -40.66 14.58
CA ALA A 9 -50.53 -39.47 15.12
C ALA A 9 -50.06 -38.59 13.96
N LEU A 10 -50.64 -37.40 13.83
CA LEU A 10 -50.22 -36.38 12.87
C LEU A 10 -49.10 -35.56 13.51
N THR A 11 -47.84 -35.85 13.16
CA THR A 11 -46.68 -35.05 13.57
C THR A 11 -46.65 -33.76 12.75
N ALA A 12 -46.90 -32.63 13.42
CA ALA A 12 -46.70 -31.30 12.83
C ALA A 12 -45.19 -31.02 12.70
N ALA A 13 -44.68 -31.01 11.46
CA ALA A 13 -43.34 -30.53 11.18
C ALA A 13 -43.35 -28.99 11.22
N ILE A 14 -42.81 -28.43 12.30
CA ILE A 14 -42.50 -26.99 12.37
C ILE A 14 -41.28 -26.77 11.49
N GLY A 15 -41.50 -26.24 10.28
CA GLY A 15 -40.43 -25.76 9.43
C GLY A 15 -39.75 -24.57 10.09
N ALA A 16 -38.56 -24.78 10.65
CA ALA A 16 -37.69 -23.69 11.05
C ALA A 16 -37.21 -22.99 9.76
N SER A 17 -37.78 -21.83 9.46
CA SER A 17 -37.23 -20.91 8.48
C SER A 17 -35.85 -20.48 8.97
N MET A 18 -34.80 -21.04 8.37
CA MET A 18 -33.44 -20.55 8.53
C MET A 18 -33.38 -19.17 7.88
N ILE A 19 -33.64 -18.12 8.65
CA ILE A 19 -33.26 -16.76 8.26
C ILE A 19 -31.73 -16.79 8.27
N GLY A 20 -31.14 -16.95 7.09
CA GLY A 20 -29.71 -16.74 6.92
C GLY A 20 -29.42 -15.31 7.31
N SER A 21 -28.89 -15.10 8.51
CA SER A 21 -28.27 -13.84 8.87
C SER A 21 -27.12 -13.65 7.89
N VAL A 22 -27.24 -12.67 6.99
CA VAL A 22 -26.09 -12.09 6.32
C VAL A 22 -25.22 -11.48 7.42
N ALA A 23 -24.30 -12.27 7.95
CA ALA A 23 -23.28 -11.77 8.86
C ALA A 23 -22.50 -10.72 8.07
N GLY A 24 -22.57 -9.46 8.50
CA GLY A 24 -21.71 -8.42 7.96
C GLY A 24 -20.24 -8.80 8.12
N ALA A 25 -19.37 -8.29 7.25
CA ALA A 25 -17.94 -8.50 7.38
C ALA A 25 -17.47 -8.08 8.78
N ALA A 26 -16.73 -8.95 9.47
CA ALA A 26 -16.21 -8.63 10.79
C ALA A 26 -15.06 -7.62 10.67
N GLU A 27 -15.00 -6.64 11.58
CA GLU A 27 -13.82 -5.79 11.72
C GLU A 27 -12.72 -6.59 12.45
N VAL A 28 -11.55 -6.70 11.83
CA VAL A 28 -10.36 -7.32 12.41
C VAL A 28 -9.34 -6.23 12.73
N LEU A 29 -9.11 -6.03 14.03
CA LEU A 29 -8.09 -5.08 14.51
C LEU A 29 -6.69 -5.68 14.34
N VAL A 30 -5.86 -5.07 13.50
CA VAL A 30 -4.46 -5.44 13.31
C VAL A 30 -3.63 -4.63 14.31
N SER A 31 -3.51 -5.16 15.52
CA SER A 31 -2.87 -4.46 16.66
C SER A 31 -1.41 -4.79 16.88
N SER A 32 -0.83 -5.73 16.13
CA SER A 32 0.58 -6.10 16.19
C SER A 32 1.20 -6.22 14.81
N ASP A 33 2.52 -6.09 14.74
CA ASP A 33 3.32 -6.40 13.54
C ASP A 33 3.04 -7.83 13.05
N ILE A 34 3.15 -8.02 11.74
CA ILE A 34 2.90 -9.29 11.05
C ILE A 34 4.24 -10.00 10.91
N THR A 35 4.54 -10.84 11.89
CA THR A 35 5.81 -11.56 11.99
C THR A 35 5.76 -13.00 11.48
N VAL A 36 4.55 -13.50 11.23
CA VAL A 36 4.29 -14.84 10.69
C VAL A 36 3.41 -14.68 9.47
N SER A 37 3.71 -15.45 8.43
CA SER A 37 2.93 -15.45 7.19
C SER A 37 1.45 -15.71 7.48
N THR A 38 0.59 -14.87 6.94
CA THR A 38 -0.85 -14.90 7.20
C THR A 38 -1.64 -14.51 5.96
N THR A 39 -2.93 -14.84 5.96
CA THR A 39 -3.86 -14.51 4.87
C THR A 39 -4.98 -13.64 5.39
N TRP A 40 -5.22 -12.52 4.72
CA TRP A 40 -6.38 -11.66 4.91
C TRP A 40 -7.44 -11.97 3.86
N THR A 41 -8.67 -12.15 4.31
CA THR A 41 -9.77 -12.68 3.49
C THR A 41 -10.86 -11.65 3.28
N LYS A 42 -11.56 -11.70 2.15
CA LYS A 42 -12.61 -10.72 1.80
C LYS A 42 -13.86 -10.71 2.70
N ASN A 43 -13.99 -11.71 3.57
CA ASN A 43 -15.08 -11.79 4.55
C ASN A 43 -14.87 -10.86 5.75
N ASN A 44 -13.72 -10.19 5.84
CA ASN A 44 -13.36 -9.28 6.93
C ASN A 44 -13.00 -7.90 6.38
N VAL A 45 -13.10 -6.91 7.26
CA VAL A 45 -12.50 -5.58 7.07
C VAL A 45 -11.33 -5.46 8.03
N TYR A 46 -10.14 -5.16 7.53
CA TYR A 46 -8.94 -5.07 8.35
C TYR A 46 -8.68 -3.61 8.73
N ASN A 47 -8.47 -3.36 10.02
CA ASN A 47 -8.18 -2.02 10.55
C ASN A 47 -6.77 -2.00 11.17
N LEU A 48 -5.86 -1.23 10.56
CA LEU A 48 -4.49 -1.06 11.03
C LEU A 48 -4.46 -0.12 12.23
N GLN A 49 -4.05 -0.64 13.40
CA GLN A 49 -4.08 0.13 14.65
C GLN A 49 -2.78 0.90 14.90
N GLY A 50 -2.42 1.83 14.03
CA GLY A 50 -1.09 2.45 14.02
C GLY A 50 -0.22 1.91 12.88
N ALA A 51 1.05 2.26 12.85
CA ALA A 51 2.01 1.73 11.88
C ALA A 51 2.23 0.23 12.12
N ARG A 52 2.05 -0.59 11.09
CA ARG A 52 2.21 -2.05 11.16
C ARG A 52 3.28 -2.50 10.18
N TYR A 53 4.18 -3.33 10.68
CA TYR A 53 5.27 -3.87 9.88
C TYR A 53 5.01 -5.33 9.52
N LEU A 54 5.07 -5.64 8.23
CA LEU A 54 5.25 -7.00 7.75
C LEU A 54 6.75 -7.30 7.74
N THR A 55 7.18 -8.16 8.66
CA THR A 55 8.62 -8.31 8.96
C THR A 55 9.31 -9.35 8.08
N ASN A 56 10.63 -9.22 7.95
CA ASN A 56 11.49 -10.11 7.18
C ASN A 56 11.14 -11.61 7.34
N GLY A 57 11.02 -12.32 6.22
CA GLY A 57 10.67 -13.73 6.15
C GLY A 57 9.17 -14.04 6.19
N ALA A 58 8.33 -13.09 6.60
CA ALA A 58 6.88 -13.24 6.56
C ALA A 58 6.31 -12.88 5.19
N THR A 59 5.21 -13.55 4.83
CA THR A 59 4.39 -13.24 3.65
C THR A 59 2.97 -12.90 4.08
N LEU A 60 2.49 -11.71 3.74
CA LEU A 60 1.07 -11.37 3.85
C LEU A 60 0.41 -11.63 2.51
N THR A 61 -0.59 -12.51 2.49
CA THR A 61 -1.47 -12.69 1.33
C THR A 61 -2.79 -12.00 1.60
N ILE A 62 -3.26 -11.17 0.68
CA ILE A 62 -4.55 -10.47 0.76
C ILE A 62 -5.40 -10.95 -0.42
N GLU A 63 -6.54 -11.55 -0.13
CA GLU A 63 -7.47 -12.05 -1.13
C GLU A 63 -8.14 -10.91 -1.90
N ALA A 64 -8.47 -11.15 -3.16
CA ALA A 64 -9.26 -10.25 -3.99
C ALA A 64 -10.56 -9.80 -3.28
N GLY A 65 -10.88 -8.51 -3.38
CA GLY A 65 -12.07 -7.92 -2.73
C GLY A 65 -11.92 -7.62 -1.25
N THR A 66 -10.75 -7.89 -0.63
CA THR A 66 -10.51 -7.53 0.76
C THR A 66 -10.43 -6.01 0.93
N ILE A 67 -11.04 -5.52 2.02
CA ILE A 67 -11.01 -4.11 2.40
C ILE A 67 -10.12 -3.92 3.62
N ILE A 68 -9.22 -2.94 3.53
CA ILE A 68 -8.40 -2.46 4.63
C ILE A 68 -8.86 -1.04 4.92
N ALA A 69 -9.63 -0.86 5.99
CA ALA A 69 -10.21 0.42 6.39
C ALA A 69 -9.61 0.84 7.73
N SER A 70 -8.73 1.84 7.72
CA SER A 70 -7.94 2.22 8.90
C SER A 70 -8.27 3.64 9.39
N ASP A 71 -7.98 3.88 10.68
CA ASP A 71 -8.00 5.21 11.27
C ASP A 71 -6.70 5.99 10.94
N LEU A 72 -6.62 7.29 11.27
CA LEU A 72 -5.49 8.19 10.96
C LEU A 72 -4.10 7.69 11.42
N GLY A 73 -4.06 6.75 12.36
CA GLY A 73 -2.82 6.12 12.80
C GLY A 73 -2.31 5.00 11.89
N GLY A 74 -3.20 4.36 11.12
CA GLY A 74 -2.96 3.10 10.44
C GLY A 74 -2.09 3.23 9.19
N SER A 75 -0.99 2.49 9.13
CA SER A 75 -0.17 2.32 7.92
C SER A 75 0.39 0.91 7.86
N LEU A 76 0.76 0.44 6.66
CA LEU A 76 1.37 -0.87 6.45
C LEU A 76 2.73 -0.70 5.76
N ALA A 77 3.78 -1.17 6.41
CA ALA A 77 5.14 -1.19 5.89
C ALA A 77 5.63 -2.63 5.67
N VAL A 78 5.99 -2.96 4.43
CA VAL A 78 6.61 -4.22 4.05
C VAL A 78 8.12 -4.05 4.16
N THR A 79 8.73 -4.69 5.15
CA THR A 79 10.17 -4.58 5.39
C THR A 79 10.99 -5.41 4.39
N ARG A 80 12.29 -5.10 4.26
CA ARG A 80 13.22 -5.90 3.46
C ARG A 80 13.14 -7.39 3.78
N GLY A 81 13.02 -8.21 2.74
CA GLY A 81 12.93 -9.67 2.84
C GLY A 81 11.53 -10.21 3.20
N ALA A 82 10.55 -9.33 3.42
CA ALA A 82 9.14 -9.72 3.49
C ALA A 82 8.47 -9.69 2.11
N ARG A 83 7.28 -10.32 2.00
CA ARG A 83 6.51 -10.37 0.74
C ARG A 83 5.05 -10.02 0.94
N LEU A 84 4.55 -9.08 0.16
CA LEU A 84 3.13 -8.76 0.10
C LEU A 84 2.51 -9.29 -1.19
N ASN A 85 1.60 -10.24 -1.07
CA ASN A 85 0.82 -10.79 -2.17
C ASN A 85 -0.60 -10.23 -2.09
N CYS A 86 -0.80 -9.09 -2.74
CA CYS A 86 -2.06 -8.34 -2.80
C CYS A 86 -2.60 -8.42 -4.24
N VAL A 87 -3.31 -9.50 -4.56
CA VAL A 87 -3.70 -9.81 -5.95
C VAL A 87 -5.23 -9.80 -6.08
N GLY A 88 -5.77 -8.62 -6.35
CA GLY A 88 -7.16 -8.39 -6.69
C GLY A 88 -7.46 -8.72 -8.16
N ASN A 89 -8.68 -8.39 -8.58
CA ASN A 89 -9.09 -8.39 -9.99
C ASN A 89 -10.02 -7.20 -10.30
N ALA A 90 -10.36 -7.00 -11.57
CA ALA A 90 -11.16 -5.85 -11.99
C ALA A 90 -12.55 -5.76 -11.29
N GLN A 91 -13.14 -6.91 -10.96
CA GLN A 91 -14.44 -6.98 -10.27
C GLN A 91 -14.30 -6.83 -8.76
N GLU A 92 -13.26 -7.44 -8.19
CA GLU A 92 -12.95 -7.49 -6.76
C GLU A 92 -11.54 -6.91 -6.50
N PRO A 93 -11.34 -5.58 -6.67
CA PRO A 93 -10.07 -4.96 -6.31
C PRO A 93 -9.87 -5.01 -4.80
N ILE A 94 -8.61 -4.97 -4.37
CA ILE A 94 -8.28 -4.79 -2.95
C ILE A 94 -8.22 -3.29 -2.68
N ILE A 95 -8.92 -2.81 -1.66
CA ILE A 95 -9.04 -1.38 -1.38
C ILE A 95 -8.47 -1.08 0.00
N PHE A 96 -7.44 -0.24 0.04
CA PHE A 96 -6.99 0.43 1.25
C PHE A 96 -7.63 1.82 1.29
N THR A 97 -8.33 2.11 2.38
CA THR A 97 -9.07 3.36 2.55
C THR A 97 -9.14 3.72 4.03
N SER A 98 -9.75 4.86 4.34
CA SER A 98 -10.04 5.25 5.71
C SER A 98 -11.36 4.65 6.20
N LYS A 99 -11.51 4.55 7.53
CA LYS A 99 -12.81 4.22 8.13
C LYS A 99 -13.89 5.25 7.83
N VAL A 100 -13.51 6.52 7.64
CA VAL A 100 -14.44 7.60 7.31
C VAL A 100 -15.05 7.37 5.93
N ASP A 101 -14.23 7.01 4.94
CA ASP A 101 -14.71 6.64 3.61
C ASP A 101 -15.55 5.38 3.65
N TYR A 102 -15.03 4.30 4.25
CA TYR A 102 -15.71 3.01 4.32
C TYR A 102 -17.10 3.11 4.98
N ALA A 103 -17.26 3.98 5.98
CA ALA A 103 -18.55 4.23 6.63
C ALA A 103 -19.61 4.86 5.69
N THR A 104 -19.21 5.42 4.55
CA THR A 104 -20.15 5.96 3.54
C THR A 104 -20.68 4.90 2.57
N TRP A 105 -20.09 3.69 2.57
CA TRP A 105 -20.40 2.64 1.60
C TRP A 105 -21.73 1.96 1.95
N ASN A 106 -22.50 1.64 0.93
CA ASN A 106 -23.79 0.96 1.08
C ASN A 106 -24.18 0.19 -0.19
N ALA A 107 -25.32 -0.49 -0.18
CA ALA A 107 -25.72 -1.38 -1.27
C ALA A 107 -25.88 -0.68 -2.65
N THR A 108 -26.27 0.59 -2.69
CA THR A 108 -26.39 1.36 -3.94
C THR A 108 -25.12 2.13 -4.30
N ASN A 109 -24.20 2.25 -3.35
CA ASN A 109 -22.90 2.85 -3.54
C ASN A 109 -21.79 2.04 -2.82
N PRO A 110 -21.39 0.89 -3.37
CA PRO A 110 -20.52 -0.07 -2.70
C PRO A 110 -19.05 0.39 -2.56
N ARG A 111 -18.71 1.59 -3.04
CA ARG A 111 -17.36 2.17 -2.99
C ARG A 111 -17.33 3.64 -2.52
N GLY A 112 -18.40 4.07 -1.85
CA GLY A 112 -18.47 5.38 -1.22
C GLY A 112 -18.68 6.53 -2.20
N GLN A 113 -19.02 7.70 -1.66
CA GLN A 113 -19.07 8.92 -2.46
C GLN A 113 -17.70 9.59 -2.41
N TRP A 114 -17.29 10.17 -3.53
CA TRP A 114 -16.08 10.98 -3.55
C TRP A 114 -16.17 12.13 -2.54
N ARG A 115 -15.06 12.38 -1.83
CA ARG A 115 -14.91 13.49 -0.91
C ARG A 115 -13.62 14.25 -1.22
N ALA A 116 -13.67 15.57 -1.11
CA ALA A 116 -12.50 16.43 -1.30
C ALA A 116 -11.65 16.46 -0.01
N THR A 117 -11.09 15.32 0.37
CA THR A 117 -10.26 15.18 1.57
C THR A 117 -9.16 14.15 1.35
N ALA A 118 -8.20 14.10 2.27
CA ALA A 118 -7.08 13.19 2.34
C ALA A 118 -6.61 13.16 3.81
N ASN A 119 -5.47 12.52 4.11
CA ASN A 119 -4.93 12.48 5.47
C ASN A 119 -5.89 11.80 6.46
N GLU A 120 -6.44 10.65 6.09
CA GLU A 120 -7.38 9.90 6.93
C GLU A 120 -6.84 8.53 7.38
N TRP A 121 -5.75 8.07 6.77
CA TRP A 121 -4.90 6.96 7.18
C TRP A 121 -3.50 7.20 6.59
N GLY A 122 -2.48 6.44 7.01
CA GLY A 122 -1.11 6.61 6.54
C GLY A 122 -0.91 6.14 5.11
N ASN A 123 -0.14 5.08 4.89
CA ASN A 123 0.19 4.65 3.53
C ASN A 123 0.44 3.15 3.42
N LEU A 124 0.69 2.72 2.18
CA LEU A 124 1.36 1.46 1.90
C LEU A 124 2.82 1.73 1.52
N THR A 125 3.74 1.20 2.32
CA THR A 125 5.18 1.29 2.08
C THR A 125 5.76 -0.07 1.77
N ILE A 126 6.67 -0.16 0.81
CA ILE A 126 7.42 -1.37 0.48
C ILE A 126 8.91 -1.05 0.43
N CYS A 127 9.69 -1.81 1.21
CA CYS A 127 11.14 -1.71 1.26
C CYS A 127 11.77 -2.97 0.67
N GLY A 128 12.46 -2.82 -0.46
CA GLY A 128 13.17 -3.86 -1.17
C GLY A 128 14.68 -3.81 -0.99
N ASN A 129 15.36 -4.75 -1.64
CA ASN A 129 16.80 -4.99 -1.51
C ASN A 129 17.60 -4.66 -2.79
N ALA A 130 17.03 -3.92 -3.75
CA ALA A 130 17.70 -3.49 -4.97
C ALA A 130 18.64 -2.30 -4.73
N TYR A 131 19.46 -1.96 -5.73
CA TYR A 131 20.39 -0.84 -5.60
C TYR A 131 19.66 0.51 -5.55
N ILE A 132 20.20 1.43 -4.73
CA ILE A 132 19.76 2.83 -4.60
C ILE A 132 20.94 3.79 -4.76
N GLY A 133 20.68 4.96 -5.33
CA GLY A 133 21.62 6.04 -5.59
C GLY A 133 21.65 7.05 -4.45
N LYS A 134 21.98 6.62 -3.23
CA LYS A 134 22.19 7.50 -2.05
C LYS A 134 23.62 7.37 -1.54
N TYR A 135 24.19 8.37 -0.90
CA TYR A 135 25.48 8.26 -0.21
C TYR A 135 25.38 8.91 1.17
N GLY A 136 26.35 8.61 2.05
CA GLY A 136 26.33 9.02 3.45
C GLY A 136 25.51 8.11 4.37
N GLN A 137 24.90 7.05 3.83
CA GLN A 137 24.23 6.00 4.60
C GLN A 137 24.77 4.61 4.21
N GLY A 138 24.76 3.68 5.18
CA GLY A 138 25.34 2.35 5.04
C GLY A 138 26.85 2.33 4.77
N ALA A 139 27.30 1.43 3.88
CA ALA A 139 28.72 1.28 3.56
C ALA A 139 29.26 2.37 2.61
N VAL A 140 28.40 3.27 2.12
CA VAL A 140 28.73 4.28 1.11
C VAL A 140 28.91 5.63 1.78
N ALA A 141 30.15 6.02 2.07
CA ALA A 141 30.45 7.29 2.75
C ALA A 141 30.44 8.52 1.82
N THR A 142 30.75 8.31 0.54
CA THR A 142 30.85 9.35 -0.49
C THR A 142 30.29 8.80 -1.80
N ASN A 143 30.13 9.65 -2.81
CA ASN A 143 29.82 9.17 -4.14
C ASN A 143 30.84 8.09 -4.63
N THR A 144 30.34 7.10 -5.35
CA THR A 144 31.07 5.97 -5.92
C THR A 144 30.83 5.89 -7.42
N ALA A 145 31.84 5.43 -8.18
CA ALA A 145 31.73 5.33 -9.64
C ALA A 145 30.84 4.16 -10.13
N ALA A 146 30.32 3.33 -9.23
CA ALA A 146 29.45 2.19 -9.54
C ALA A 146 28.51 1.91 -8.36
N PRO A 147 27.32 1.32 -8.60
CA PRO A 147 26.39 0.94 -7.53
C PRO A 147 27.05 0.05 -6.46
N ASN A 148 26.72 0.28 -5.18
CA ASN A 148 27.28 -0.46 -4.05
C ASN A 148 26.20 -1.24 -3.30
N ALA A 149 26.39 -2.56 -3.15
CA ALA A 149 25.42 -3.48 -2.56
C ALA A 149 25.25 -3.31 -1.03
N GLY A 150 26.19 -2.65 -0.37
CA GLY A 150 26.13 -2.30 1.06
C GLY A 150 25.43 -0.97 1.34
N ASN A 151 24.90 -0.30 0.31
CA ASN A 151 24.15 0.92 0.46
C ASN A 151 22.73 0.64 0.96
N TYR A 152 22.20 1.51 1.82
CA TYR A 152 20.82 1.47 2.27
C TYR A 152 20.39 2.85 2.72
N ALA A 153 19.09 3.06 2.82
CA ALA A 153 18.51 4.28 3.36
C ALA A 153 17.37 3.98 4.33
N ASN A 154 17.07 4.94 5.22
CA ASN A 154 15.86 4.89 6.02
C ASN A 154 14.69 5.40 5.18
N MET A 155 13.63 4.63 5.12
CA MET A 155 12.37 5.03 4.54
C MET A 155 11.73 6.14 5.35
N GLU A 156 11.29 7.18 4.65
CA GLU A 156 10.57 8.30 5.25
C GLU A 156 9.28 7.84 5.94
N GLY A 157 8.92 8.55 7.02
CA GLY A 157 7.76 8.26 7.86
C GLY A 157 7.76 6.92 8.62
N LEU A 158 8.73 6.02 8.38
CA LEU A 158 8.88 4.79 9.16
C LEU A 158 9.68 5.02 10.45
N VAL A 159 9.28 4.33 11.51
CA VAL A 159 9.85 4.50 12.86
C VAL A 159 10.52 3.20 13.29
N SER A 160 11.82 3.25 13.60
CA SER A 160 12.53 2.12 14.19
C SER A 160 12.03 1.84 15.62
N SER A 161 12.18 0.60 16.09
CA SER A 161 11.92 0.25 17.49
C SER A 161 12.96 0.80 18.48
N GLY A 162 14.05 1.42 17.99
CA GLY A 162 15.19 1.83 18.81
C GLY A 162 16.05 0.67 19.32
N THR A 163 15.71 -0.58 18.99
CA THR A 163 16.51 -1.75 19.36
C THR A 163 17.78 -1.80 18.51
N PRO A 164 18.98 -2.01 19.09
CA PRO A 164 20.20 -2.18 18.31
C PRO A 164 20.05 -3.28 17.25
N GLY A 165 20.39 -2.95 16.00
CA GLY A 165 20.27 -3.88 14.87
C GLY A 165 18.89 -3.94 14.22
N ASP A 166 17.94 -3.10 14.62
CA ASP A 166 16.66 -2.97 13.93
C ASP A 166 16.84 -2.35 12.53
N THR A 167 16.47 -3.10 11.50
CA THR A 167 16.55 -2.68 10.09
C THR A 167 15.17 -2.53 9.45
N ARG A 168 14.07 -2.47 10.22
CA ARG A 168 12.70 -2.46 9.67
C ARG A 168 12.40 -1.26 8.76
N THR A 169 13.11 -0.16 8.97
CA THR A 169 12.98 1.08 8.20
C THR A 169 13.87 1.08 6.96
N PHE A 170 14.77 0.10 6.81
CA PHE A 170 15.77 0.14 5.76
C PHE A 170 15.19 -0.32 4.43
N TYR A 171 15.53 0.38 3.36
CA TYR A 171 15.45 -0.08 1.98
C TYR A 171 16.83 0.01 1.31
N GLY A 172 16.98 -0.64 0.16
CA GLY A 172 18.23 -0.68 -0.58
C GLY A 172 19.09 -1.91 -0.26
N GLY A 173 20.04 -2.17 -1.15
CA GLY A 173 20.93 -3.32 -1.11
C GLY A 173 21.65 -3.49 -2.45
N GLY A 174 21.76 -4.73 -2.92
CA GLY A 174 22.46 -5.05 -4.17
C GLY A 174 21.78 -6.12 -5.03
N ASN A 175 20.48 -6.32 -4.85
CA ASN A 175 19.72 -7.31 -5.61
C ASN A 175 18.65 -6.64 -6.49
N ASP A 176 19.02 -6.27 -7.72
CA ASP A 176 18.05 -5.73 -8.69
C ASP A 176 16.97 -6.74 -9.11
N ASN A 177 17.12 -8.03 -8.77
CA ASN A 177 16.12 -9.07 -8.96
C ASN A 177 15.39 -9.42 -7.65
N ASP A 178 15.41 -8.52 -6.65
CA ASP A 178 14.60 -8.70 -5.45
C ASP A 178 13.10 -8.76 -5.79
N SER A 179 12.35 -9.52 -4.99
CA SER A 179 10.90 -9.66 -5.16
C SER A 179 10.21 -9.45 -3.82
N SER A 180 9.54 -8.32 -3.68
CA SER A 180 8.73 -7.94 -2.52
C SER A 180 7.28 -8.45 -2.62
N GLY A 181 6.97 -9.29 -3.61
CA GLY A 181 5.66 -9.88 -3.84
C GLY A 181 4.96 -9.32 -5.09
N ALA A 182 3.64 -9.19 -5.01
CA ALA A 182 2.80 -8.74 -6.11
C ALA A 182 1.65 -7.85 -5.63
N LEU A 183 1.50 -6.69 -6.25
CA LEU A 183 0.35 -5.79 -6.11
C LEU A 183 -0.38 -5.76 -7.46
N ARG A 184 -1.62 -6.25 -7.49
CA ARG A 184 -2.49 -6.23 -8.68
C ARG A 184 -3.90 -5.80 -8.35
N PHE A 185 -4.47 -4.87 -9.11
CA PHE A 185 -5.83 -4.35 -8.87
C PHE A 185 -6.00 -3.86 -7.43
N VAL A 186 -5.13 -2.92 -7.04
CA VAL A 186 -5.09 -2.32 -5.70
C VAL A 186 -5.46 -0.85 -5.81
N SER A 187 -6.35 -0.39 -4.94
CA SER A 187 -6.73 1.02 -4.83
C SER A 187 -6.37 1.54 -3.44
N LEU A 188 -5.61 2.64 -3.38
CA LEU A 188 -5.24 3.36 -2.16
C LEU A 188 -5.96 4.73 -2.17
N ARG A 189 -6.81 4.98 -1.17
CA ARG A 189 -7.74 6.13 -1.17
C ARG A 189 -7.65 6.94 0.11
N TYR A 190 -7.72 8.27 0.02
CA TYR A 190 -7.80 9.15 1.20
C TYR A 190 -6.61 9.01 2.16
N GLY A 191 -5.47 8.59 1.61
CA GLY A 191 -4.26 8.26 2.35
C GLY A 191 -3.35 9.45 2.59
N GLY A 192 -2.14 9.08 2.95
CA GLY A 192 -1.03 9.93 3.27
C GLY A 192 -1.19 10.58 4.64
N LYS A 193 -0.09 11.08 5.20
CA LYS A 193 -0.16 11.69 6.53
C LYS A 193 0.97 12.65 6.78
N VAL A 194 0.63 13.85 7.21
CA VAL A 194 1.59 14.81 7.78
C VAL A 194 2.07 14.29 9.13
N VAL A 195 3.30 13.77 9.20
CA VAL A 195 3.90 13.26 10.44
C VAL A 195 4.87 14.27 11.07
N GLY A 196 5.34 15.25 10.30
CA GLY A 196 6.18 16.37 10.72
C GLY A 196 6.10 17.51 9.72
N LEU A 197 6.96 18.52 9.86
CA LEU A 197 7.08 19.57 8.85
C LEU A 197 8.06 19.10 7.77
N GLY A 198 7.59 18.92 6.53
CA GLY A 198 8.38 18.31 5.46
C GLY A 198 8.75 16.87 5.78
N ASN A 199 7.82 16.15 6.43
CA ASN A 199 7.85 14.72 6.59
C ASN A 199 6.41 14.23 6.58
N GLU A 200 6.05 13.64 5.46
CA GLU A 200 4.72 13.21 5.12
C GLU A 200 4.76 11.70 4.74
N LEU A 201 3.60 11.10 4.51
CA LEU A 201 3.48 9.73 4.01
C LEU A 201 2.77 9.81 2.65
N ASN A 202 3.31 9.13 1.66
CA ASN A 202 2.77 9.08 0.28
C ASN A 202 1.56 8.16 0.16
N GLY A 203 1.01 7.99 -1.03
CA GLY A 203 0.02 6.95 -1.30
C GLY A 203 0.69 5.57 -1.31
N LEU A 204 1.64 5.39 -2.23
CA LEU A 204 2.47 4.20 -2.36
C LEU A 204 3.95 4.56 -2.35
N SER A 205 4.65 4.20 -1.28
CA SER A 205 6.07 4.46 -1.09
C SER A 205 6.89 3.22 -1.46
N LEU A 206 7.80 3.33 -2.44
CA LEU A 206 8.59 2.22 -2.98
C LEU A 206 10.10 2.46 -2.85
N GLY A 207 10.75 1.82 -1.89
CA GLY A 207 12.20 1.94 -1.69
C GLY A 207 12.97 0.73 -2.21
N GLY A 208 13.85 0.90 -3.19
CA GLY A 208 14.80 -0.14 -3.64
C GLY A 208 14.12 -1.42 -4.10
N ILE A 209 13.01 -1.33 -4.85
CA ILE A 209 12.25 -2.51 -5.27
C ILE A 209 12.89 -3.17 -6.50
N GLY A 210 13.07 -4.49 -6.46
CA GLY A 210 13.63 -5.26 -7.57
C GLY A 210 12.62 -5.60 -8.66
N ARG A 211 13.12 -5.90 -9.86
CA ARG A 211 12.32 -6.15 -11.09
C ARG A 211 11.44 -7.39 -11.04
N ASP A 212 11.70 -8.30 -10.10
CA ASP A 212 10.90 -9.51 -9.90
C ASP A 212 9.67 -9.25 -8.99
N THR A 213 9.52 -8.02 -8.50
CA THR A 213 8.27 -7.55 -7.87
C THR A 213 7.29 -7.15 -8.95
N VAL A 214 6.04 -7.59 -8.83
CA VAL A 214 4.99 -7.22 -9.78
C VAL A 214 4.12 -6.11 -9.20
N ILE A 215 4.00 -5.00 -9.92
CA ILE A 215 3.08 -3.92 -9.57
C ILE A 215 2.31 -3.51 -10.83
N ASP A 216 1.02 -3.90 -10.89
CA ASP A 216 0.16 -3.54 -12.01
C ASP A 216 -1.29 -3.26 -11.61
N HIS A 217 -2.02 -2.46 -12.39
CA HIS A 217 -3.40 -2.04 -12.10
C HIS A 217 -3.52 -1.40 -10.71
N ILE A 218 -2.78 -0.30 -10.49
CA ILE A 218 -2.77 0.43 -9.23
C ILE A 218 -3.53 1.75 -9.38
N GLU A 219 -4.40 2.05 -8.41
CA GLU A 219 -5.09 3.34 -8.29
C GLU A 219 -4.63 4.02 -7.01
N ILE A 220 -4.16 5.27 -7.13
CA ILE A 220 -3.96 6.17 -5.99
C ILE A 220 -4.93 7.33 -6.14
N MET A 221 -5.69 7.61 -5.09
CA MET A 221 -6.74 8.60 -5.10
C MET A 221 -6.72 9.43 -3.82
N ASN A 222 -6.73 10.75 -3.94
CA ASN A 222 -6.92 11.66 -2.81
C ASN A 222 -5.88 11.43 -1.69
N ASN A 223 -4.59 11.56 -2.01
CA ASN A 223 -3.49 11.48 -1.04
C ASN A 223 -3.05 12.87 -0.57
N VAL A 224 -2.58 13.04 0.68
CA VAL A 224 -2.16 14.36 1.20
C VAL A 224 -0.82 14.83 0.65
N ASP A 225 0.03 13.87 0.32
CA ASP A 225 1.40 13.99 -0.15
C ASP A 225 1.48 13.30 -1.51
N ASP A 226 2.61 12.73 -1.92
CA ASP A 226 2.78 12.10 -3.22
C ASP A 226 1.83 10.94 -3.53
N GLY A 227 1.60 10.69 -4.83
CA GLY A 227 0.78 9.59 -5.31
C GLY A 227 1.53 8.27 -5.20
N ILE A 228 2.56 8.13 -6.04
CA ILE A 228 3.55 7.07 -5.97
C ILE A 228 4.92 7.75 -5.91
N GLU A 229 5.68 7.45 -4.88
CA GLU A 229 7.07 7.88 -4.76
C GLU A 229 8.00 6.66 -4.79
N ILE A 230 9.07 6.75 -5.58
CA ILE A 230 10.01 5.66 -5.80
C ILE A 230 11.44 6.11 -5.54
N TRP A 231 12.07 5.52 -4.53
CA TRP A 231 13.49 5.69 -4.26
C TRP A 231 14.29 4.48 -4.75
N GLY A 232 14.88 4.60 -5.93
CA GLY A 232 15.79 3.60 -6.48
C GLY A 232 15.16 2.26 -6.84
N GLY A 233 16.01 1.28 -7.13
CA GLY A 233 15.60 -0.04 -7.60
C GLY A 233 15.29 -0.09 -9.10
N THR A 234 14.60 -1.16 -9.50
CA THR A 234 14.39 -1.54 -10.91
C THR A 234 12.99 -2.10 -11.19
N VAL A 235 12.04 -1.95 -10.26
CA VAL A 235 10.66 -2.38 -10.44
C VAL A 235 10.01 -1.69 -11.64
N ASN A 236 9.22 -2.44 -12.40
CA ASN A 236 8.40 -1.89 -13.46
C ASN A 236 6.96 -1.70 -12.96
N LEU A 237 6.32 -0.61 -13.37
CA LEU A 237 4.92 -0.31 -13.11
C LEU A 237 4.12 -0.41 -14.41
N LYS A 238 2.94 -1.04 -14.37
CA LYS A 238 2.07 -1.16 -15.54
C LYS A 238 0.60 -0.91 -15.18
N TYR A 239 -0.10 -0.10 -15.96
CA TYR A 239 -1.50 0.27 -15.69
C TYR A 239 -1.64 0.92 -14.31
N PHE A 240 -1.36 2.21 -14.23
CA PHE A 240 -1.52 2.95 -12.98
C PHE A 240 -2.32 4.22 -13.22
N SER A 241 -3.15 4.58 -12.24
CA SER A 241 -3.89 5.84 -12.24
C SER A 241 -3.62 6.58 -10.94
N ILE A 242 -3.27 7.85 -11.06
CA ILE A 242 -2.98 8.72 -9.93
C ILE A 242 -3.89 9.94 -10.06
N TRP A 243 -4.73 10.15 -9.07
CA TRP A 243 -5.76 11.18 -9.13
C TRP A 243 -5.83 11.99 -7.85
N ASN A 244 -5.80 13.31 -8.02
CA ASN A 244 -6.11 14.28 -6.98
C ASN A 244 -5.17 14.14 -5.77
N ILE A 245 -3.87 14.27 -6.02
CA ILE A 245 -2.80 14.14 -5.04
C ILE A 245 -2.44 15.51 -4.46
N GLY A 246 -1.83 15.52 -3.28
CA GLY A 246 -1.58 16.74 -2.51
C GLY A 246 -0.19 17.33 -2.67
N ASP A 247 0.74 16.58 -3.28
CA ASP A 247 2.06 17.01 -3.70
C ASP A 247 2.36 16.40 -5.09
N ASP A 248 3.46 15.67 -5.27
CA ASP A 248 3.83 15.13 -6.58
C ASP A 248 3.10 13.84 -6.92
N SER A 249 2.47 13.82 -8.09
CA SER A 249 1.68 12.65 -8.46
C SER A 249 2.56 11.42 -8.66
N PHE A 250 3.69 11.57 -9.36
CA PHE A 250 4.62 10.48 -9.63
C PHE A 250 6.06 10.96 -9.41
N ASP A 251 6.62 10.67 -8.24
CA ASP A 251 7.95 11.11 -7.85
C ASP A 251 8.99 9.98 -7.91
N LEU A 252 10.19 10.33 -8.38
CA LEU A 252 11.26 9.43 -8.77
C LEU A 252 12.62 9.95 -8.28
N ASP A 253 13.14 9.30 -7.24
CA ASP A 253 14.40 9.64 -6.61
C ASP A 253 15.32 8.39 -6.48
N GLN A 254 16.52 8.63 -5.97
CA GLN A 254 17.60 7.70 -5.62
C GLN A 254 17.89 6.63 -6.67
N GLY A 255 17.92 7.01 -7.93
CA GLY A 255 18.43 6.14 -8.98
C GLY A 255 17.46 5.07 -9.45
N TRP A 256 16.15 5.36 -9.52
CA TRP A 256 15.19 4.41 -10.09
C TRP A 256 15.50 4.15 -11.58
N ARG A 257 15.61 2.88 -11.93
CA ARG A 257 15.97 2.39 -13.28
C ARG A 257 14.92 1.45 -13.85
N GLY A 258 13.68 1.58 -13.38
CA GLY A 258 12.55 0.81 -13.86
C GLY A 258 11.84 1.47 -15.05
N GLN A 259 10.69 0.90 -15.38
CA GLN A 259 9.84 1.36 -16.47
C GLN A 259 8.41 1.61 -15.98
N GLY A 260 7.76 2.64 -16.51
CA GLY A 260 6.34 2.89 -16.33
C GLY A 260 5.59 2.76 -17.66
N GLN A 261 4.50 1.98 -17.71
CA GLN A 261 3.67 1.86 -18.90
C GLN A 261 2.17 2.01 -18.58
N PHE A 262 1.43 2.67 -19.49
CA PHE A 262 -0.02 2.85 -19.40
C PHE A 262 -0.48 3.62 -18.14
N GLY A 263 0.16 4.76 -17.88
CA GLY A 263 -0.19 5.65 -16.77
C GLY A 263 -1.25 6.69 -17.13
N LEU A 264 -2.14 7.01 -16.18
CA LEU A 264 -3.01 8.19 -16.21
C LEU A 264 -2.77 9.02 -14.95
N ILE A 265 -2.40 10.29 -15.12
CA ILE A 265 -2.23 11.23 -14.02
C ILE A 265 -3.24 12.36 -14.20
N VAL A 266 -4.00 12.65 -13.15
CA VAL A 266 -4.93 13.77 -13.09
C VAL A 266 -4.65 14.55 -11.82
N SER A 267 -3.80 15.57 -11.94
CA SER A 267 -3.47 16.50 -10.85
C SER A 267 -4.69 17.28 -10.38
N GLY A 268 -4.74 17.60 -9.10
CA GLY A 268 -5.87 18.30 -8.50
C GLY A 268 -5.59 18.80 -7.09
N TYR A 269 -6.65 18.94 -6.31
CA TYR A 269 -6.63 19.38 -4.92
C TYR A 269 -7.16 18.24 -4.06
N SER A 270 -6.27 17.47 -3.42
CA SER A 270 -6.68 16.41 -2.50
C SER A 270 -7.41 17.00 -1.27
N VAL A 271 -7.03 18.20 -0.86
CA VAL A 271 -7.66 18.99 0.21
C VAL A 271 -7.92 20.43 -0.27
N PRO A 272 -9.18 20.85 -0.47
CA PRO A 272 -9.48 22.21 -0.92
C PRO A 272 -8.94 23.29 0.02
N GLY A 273 -8.23 24.27 -0.54
CA GLY A 273 -7.67 25.40 0.20
C GLY A 273 -6.37 25.10 0.95
N ALA A 274 -5.82 23.89 0.83
CA ALA A 274 -4.49 23.56 1.32
C ALA A 274 -3.39 24.26 0.49
N PRO A 275 -2.19 24.51 1.08
CA PRO A 275 -1.03 24.96 0.34
C PRO A 275 -0.50 23.87 -0.61
N SER A 276 0.38 24.28 -1.54
CA SER A 276 1.20 23.35 -2.35
C SER A 276 1.99 22.41 -1.44
N GLY A 277 2.13 21.16 -1.85
CA GLY A 277 2.90 20.12 -1.15
C GLY A 277 2.31 19.66 0.18
N SER A 278 1.00 19.84 0.36
CA SER A 278 0.25 19.36 1.53
C SER A 278 -1.25 19.35 1.27
N GLY A 279 -1.66 19.04 0.04
CA GLY A 279 -3.07 19.02 -0.37
C GLY A 279 -3.37 19.67 -1.73
N PHE A 280 -2.36 20.26 -2.36
CA PHE A 280 -2.38 20.78 -3.72
C PHE A 280 -1.14 20.32 -4.48
N CYS A 281 -1.36 19.54 -5.54
CA CYS A 281 -0.30 19.05 -6.42
C CYS A 281 0.38 20.20 -7.17
N ASP A 282 1.70 20.28 -7.10
CA ASP A 282 2.53 21.17 -7.93
C ASP A 282 3.16 20.47 -9.13
N SER A 283 3.50 19.16 -9.07
CA SER A 283 3.94 18.43 -10.27
C SER A 283 3.19 17.12 -10.55
N ALA A 284 2.91 16.90 -11.83
CA ALA A 284 2.38 15.61 -12.30
C ALA A 284 3.45 14.51 -12.25
N ILE A 285 4.72 14.87 -12.48
CA ILE A 285 5.88 14.00 -12.39
C ILE A 285 7.04 14.84 -11.85
N GLU A 286 7.63 14.41 -10.75
CA GLU A 286 8.90 14.93 -10.23
C GLU A 286 10.03 13.89 -10.47
N VAL A 287 11.25 14.38 -10.70
CA VAL A 287 12.43 13.54 -10.96
C VAL A 287 13.64 14.16 -10.28
N ASP A 288 13.78 13.90 -8.99
CA ASP A 288 14.87 14.41 -8.16
C ASP A 288 16.20 13.70 -8.36
N GLY A 289 16.17 12.51 -8.97
CA GLY A 289 17.38 11.85 -9.44
C GLY A 289 18.14 11.18 -8.31
N ALA A 290 19.28 11.74 -7.90
CA ALA A 290 20.02 11.26 -6.73
C ALA A 290 20.38 12.50 -5.91
N GLU A 291 19.77 12.64 -4.73
CA GLU A 291 19.85 13.86 -3.93
C GLU A 291 21.26 14.49 -3.90
N LYS A 292 21.38 15.67 -4.51
CA LYS A 292 22.56 16.56 -4.48
C LYS A 292 23.88 15.88 -4.85
N SER A 293 23.85 14.86 -5.71
CA SER A 293 25.05 14.12 -6.11
C SER A 293 24.92 13.40 -7.45
N ASP A 294 26.04 12.85 -7.88
CA ASP A 294 26.17 11.91 -8.98
C ASP A 294 26.23 10.46 -8.47
N ALA A 295 25.50 10.18 -7.37
CA ALA A 295 25.41 8.85 -6.77
C ALA A 295 24.94 7.78 -7.76
N GLN A 296 25.61 6.63 -7.69
CA GLN A 296 25.27 5.48 -8.53
C GLN A 296 24.38 4.50 -7.77
N PRO A 297 23.38 3.91 -8.45
CA PRO A 297 22.98 4.16 -9.83
C PRO A 297 22.29 5.53 -10.04
N VAL A 298 22.39 6.08 -11.25
CA VAL A 298 21.61 7.25 -11.67
C VAL A 298 20.20 6.85 -12.10
N THR A 299 19.27 7.80 -11.98
CA THR A 299 17.88 7.63 -12.42
C THR A 299 17.82 7.55 -13.94
N THR A 300 17.26 6.45 -14.47
CA THR A 300 17.09 6.24 -15.92
C THR A 300 15.65 5.80 -16.20
N VAL A 301 14.75 6.78 -16.28
CA VAL A 301 13.31 6.57 -16.42
C VAL A 301 12.94 6.27 -17.87
N ALA A 302 12.10 5.27 -18.08
CA ALA A 302 11.40 5.06 -19.35
C ALA A 302 9.89 5.00 -19.11
N LEU A 303 9.17 6.01 -19.61
CA LEU A 303 7.70 6.07 -19.64
C LEU A 303 7.21 5.86 -21.06
N TYR A 304 6.25 4.97 -21.25
CA TYR A 304 5.69 4.69 -22.58
C TYR A 304 4.21 4.28 -22.52
N ASN A 305 3.55 4.40 -23.68
CA ASN A 305 2.20 3.91 -23.92
C ASN A 305 2.32 2.65 -24.77
#